data_AF-A0A858RKY3-F1
#
_entry.id   AF-A0A858RKY3-F1
#
_cell.length_a   1.000
_cell.length_b   1.000
_cell.length_c   1.000
_cell.angle_alpha   90.00
_cell.angle_beta   90.00
_cell.angle_gamma   90.00
#
_symmetry.space_group_name_H-M   'P 1'
#
loop_
_entity.id
_entity.type
_entity.pdbx_description
1 polymer ?
#
loop_
_entity_poly.entity_id
_entity_poly.type
_entity_poly.pdbx_seq_one_letter_code
_entity_poly.pdbx_strand_id
1 'polypeptide(L)'
;MRRKPLYRSLTFWAGILMMAFICWAWWDSFTHATDASSGTYLLRNELAAIHLHHNSELAPALVGSSFSSSRKACPPDPNLELSLFPALAFARGSLQPGTDYDPWIITAPDETMTGWMHIRPPEDWLLVLPHWLILLAVALPWFLLLLWRARAALPGR
;
A
#
# COMPACT_ATOMS: atom_id res chain seq x y z
N MET A 1 -44.03 -7.75 0.97
CA MET A 1 -42.99 -6.71 0.76
C MET A 1 -42.22 -7.02 -0.51
N ARG A 2 -42.23 -6.13 -1.52
CA ARG A 2 -41.45 -6.32 -2.77
C ARG A 2 -39.96 -6.25 -2.46
N ARG A 3 -39.22 -7.29 -2.84
CA ARG A 3 -37.76 -7.32 -2.70
C ARG A 3 -37.15 -6.21 -3.55
N LYS A 4 -36.37 -5.33 -2.93
CA LYS A 4 -35.58 -4.33 -3.66
C LYS A 4 -34.41 -5.07 -4.34
N PRO A 5 -34.22 -4.93 -5.65
CA PRO A 5 -33.14 -5.60 -6.34
C PRO A 5 -31.77 -5.12 -5.83
N LEU A 6 -30.79 -6.02 -5.77
CA LEU A 6 -29.46 -5.81 -5.17
C LEU A 6 -28.68 -4.64 -5.79
N TYR A 7 -28.82 -4.41 -7.10
CA TYR A 7 -28.20 -3.29 -7.82
C TYR A 7 -28.76 -1.91 -7.41
N ARG A 8 -29.85 -1.85 -6.64
CA ARG A 8 -30.36 -0.60 -6.05
C ARG A 8 -29.85 -0.37 -4.62
N SER A 9 -29.02 -1.26 -4.09
CA SER A 9 -28.49 -1.09 -2.73
C SER A 9 -27.26 -0.19 -2.73
N LEU A 10 -27.22 0.76 -1.79
CA LEU A 10 -26.08 1.65 -1.59
C LEU A 10 -24.79 0.87 -1.31
N THR A 11 -24.87 -0.25 -0.58
CA THR A 11 -23.72 -1.11 -0.26
C THR A 11 -23.08 -1.73 -1.50
N PHE A 12 -23.87 -2.04 -2.54
CA PHE A 12 -23.33 -2.58 -3.78
C PHE A 12 -22.47 -1.52 -4.50
N TRP A 13 -23.02 -0.33 -4.71
CA TRP A 13 -22.31 0.77 -5.37
C TRP A 13 -21.10 1.25 -4.58
N ALA A 14 -21.22 1.33 -3.24
CA ALA A 14 -20.10 1.71 -2.38
C ALA A 14 -18.90 0.75 -2.54
N GLY A 15 -19.15 -0.56 -2.60
CA GLY A 15 -18.06 -1.52 -2.81
C GLY A 15 -17.44 -1.44 -4.20
N ILE A 16 -18.24 -1.24 -5.25
CA ILE A 16 -17.71 -1.02 -6.62
C ILE A 16 -16.83 0.22 -6.67
N LEU A 17 -17.32 1.34 -6.14
CA LEU A 17 -16.56 2.59 -6.11
C LEU A 17 -15.25 2.44 -5.33
N MET A 18 -15.28 1.74 -4.20
CA MET A 18 -14.09 1.51 -3.38
C MET A 18 -13.07 0.61 -4.10
N MET A 19 -13.51 -0.48 -4.74
CA MET A 19 -12.62 -1.34 -5.53
C MET A 19 -12.03 -0.58 -6.72
N ALA A 20 -12.83 0.21 -7.44
CA ALA A 20 -12.37 1.03 -8.55
C ALA A 20 -11.31 2.04 -8.09
N PHE A 21 -11.52 2.68 -6.93
CA PHE A 21 -10.54 3.60 -6.35
C PHE A 21 -9.23 2.89 -5.96
N ILE A 22 -9.29 1.68 -5.38
CA ILE A 22 -8.09 0.91 -5.04
C ILE A 22 -7.33 0.49 -6.31
N CYS A 23 -8.04 0.02 -7.35
CA CYS A 23 -7.42 -0.30 -8.64
C CYS A 23 -6.79 0.93 -9.29
N TRP A 24 -7.44 2.09 -9.19
CA TRP A 24 -6.88 3.35 -9.67
C TRP A 24 -5.62 3.73 -8.89
N ALA A 25 -5.64 3.67 -7.55
CA ALA A 25 -4.47 3.98 -6.73
C ALA A 25 -3.30 3.01 -6.98
N TRP A 26 -3.60 1.72 -7.20
CA TRP A 26 -2.61 0.73 -7.61
C TRP A 26 -1.98 1.09 -8.95
N TRP A 27 -2.80 1.37 -9.97
CA TRP A 27 -2.30 1.80 -11.28
C TRP A 27 -1.46 3.09 -11.17
N ASP A 28 -1.96 4.09 -10.46
CA ASP A 28 -1.31 5.38 -10.29
C ASP A 28 0.07 5.26 -9.62
N SER A 29 0.21 4.33 -8.66
CA SER A 29 1.47 4.07 -7.93
C SER A 29 2.64 3.63 -8.83
N PHE A 30 2.37 3.19 -10.07
CA PHE A 30 3.42 2.91 -11.06
C PHE A 30 3.99 4.18 -11.67
N THR A 31 3.20 5.25 -11.74
CA THR A 31 3.56 6.51 -12.42
C THR A 31 3.90 7.65 -11.45
N HIS A 32 3.26 7.67 -10.29
CA HIS A 32 3.47 8.68 -9.26
C HIS A 32 3.97 8.02 -7.98
N ALA A 33 4.79 8.77 -7.25
CA ALA A 33 5.07 8.51 -5.85
C ALA A 33 4.34 9.58 -5.04
N THR A 34 3.56 9.15 -4.06
CA THR A 34 2.83 10.05 -3.17
C THR A 34 3.26 9.81 -1.74
N ASP A 35 3.74 10.85 -1.09
CA ASP A 35 4.27 10.82 0.26
C ASP A 35 3.39 11.66 1.19
N ALA A 36 3.09 11.12 2.35
CA ALA A 36 2.45 11.82 3.44
C ALA A 36 3.26 11.54 4.71
N SER A 37 3.72 12.57 5.41
CA SER A 37 4.50 12.39 6.63
C SER A 37 3.94 13.21 7.78
N SER A 38 4.13 12.70 9.00
CA SER A 38 3.78 13.38 10.24
C SER A 38 4.65 12.83 11.37
N GLY A 39 5.47 13.71 11.96
CA GLY A 39 6.41 13.32 13.01
C GLY A 39 7.41 12.28 12.52
N THR A 40 7.50 11.14 13.21
CA THR A 40 8.38 10.01 12.84
C THR A 40 7.80 9.10 11.76
N TYR A 41 6.57 9.34 11.31
CA TYR A 41 5.90 8.45 10.36
C TYR A 41 5.93 9.03 8.95
N LEU A 42 6.25 8.18 7.98
CA LEU A 42 6.14 8.45 6.55
C LEU A 42 5.31 7.34 5.90
N LEU A 43 4.21 7.74 5.29
CA LEU A 43 3.39 6.91 4.43
C LEU A 43 3.74 7.24 2.98
N ARG A 44 4.08 6.23 2.20
CA ARG A 44 4.46 6.39 0.79
C ARG A 44 3.69 5.40 -0.07
N ASN A 45 3.06 5.89 -1.13
CA ASN A 45 2.41 5.06 -2.14
C ASN A 45 3.31 4.98 -3.37
N GLU A 46 3.88 3.80 -3.64
CA GLU A 46 4.68 3.57 -4.83
C GLU A 46 4.82 2.08 -5.17
N LEU A 47 5.06 1.78 -6.45
CA LEU A 47 5.47 0.45 -6.92
C LEU A 47 4.49 -0.64 -6.50
N ALA A 48 3.19 -0.40 -6.71
CA ALA A 48 2.12 -1.33 -6.33
C ALA A 48 2.00 -1.64 -4.84
N ALA A 49 2.63 -0.85 -3.96
CA ALA A 49 2.50 -1.01 -2.51
C ALA A 49 2.36 0.33 -1.75
N ILE A 50 1.79 0.23 -0.57
CA ILE A 50 1.83 1.28 0.45
C ILE A 50 2.95 0.93 1.43
N HIS A 51 3.87 1.85 1.59
CA HIS A 51 5.01 1.76 2.49
C HIS A 51 4.71 2.62 3.71
N LEU A 52 4.79 2.03 4.89
CA LEU A 52 4.70 2.75 6.15
C LEU A 52 6.05 2.65 6.85
N HIS A 53 6.71 3.80 6.96
CA HIS A 53 7.98 3.94 7.62
C HIS A 53 7.78 4.57 8.99
N HIS A 54 8.50 4.05 9.97
CA HIS A 54 8.81 4.76 11.19
C HIS A 54 10.29 5.08 11.17
N ASN A 55 10.61 6.36 11.31
CA ASN A 55 11.96 6.88 11.29
C ASN A 55 12.16 7.82 12.48
N SER A 56 13.00 7.39 13.42
CA SER A 56 13.29 8.13 14.65
C SER A 56 14.05 9.43 14.39
N GLU A 57 14.84 9.48 13.31
CA GLU A 57 15.67 10.63 12.91
C GLU A 57 14.87 11.72 12.19
N LEU A 58 13.71 11.39 11.62
CA LEU A 58 12.81 12.34 10.94
C LEU A 58 12.02 13.21 11.93
N ALA A 59 11.88 12.80 13.20
CA ALA A 59 11.14 13.52 14.24
C ALA A 59 11.55 15.00 14.40
N PRO A 60 12.85 15.35 14.47
CA PRO A 60 13.27 16.75 14.59
C PRO A 60 13.19 17.55 13.28
N ALA A 61 13.16 16.91 12.10
CA ALA A 61 13.24 17.58 10.81
C ALA A 61 11.85 18.01 10.25
N LEU A 62 10.79 17.29 10.63
CA LEU A 62 9.42 17.56 10.18
C LEU A 62 8.56 18.10 11.33
N VAL A 63 8.66 19.41 11.58
CA VAL A 63 7.71 20.10 12.45
C VAL A 63 6.39 20.28 11.69
N GLY A 64 5.55 19.25 11.71
CA GLY A 64 4.20 19.27 11.11
C GLY A 64 3.87 18.09 10.21
N SER A 65 2.70 18.14 9.57
CA SER A 65 2.30 17.19 8.53
C SER A 65 2.66 17.75 7.16
N SER A 66 3.25 16.92 6.30
CA SER A 66 3.50 17.29 4.90
C SER A 66 2.88 16.27 3.94
N PHE A 67 2.51 16.74 2.76
CA PHE A 67 2.02 15.93 1.67
C PHE A 67 2.73 16.36 0.39
N SER A 68 3.30 15.41 -0.33
CA SER A 68 3.89 15.65 -1.64
C SER A 68 3.48 14.54 -2.59
N SER A 69 3.34 14.91 -3.87
CA SER A 69 3.14 13.95 -4.94
C SER A 69 4.07 14.34 -6.07
N SER A 70 4.83 13.38 -6.57
CA SER A 70 5.78 13.61 -7.64
C SER A 70 5.64 12.53 -8.70
N ARG A 71 5.75 12.95 -9.97
CA ARG A 71 5.89 12.01 -11.06
C ARG A 71 7.27 11.38 -10.98
N LYS A 72 7.35 10.06 -11.09
CA LYS A 72 8.63 9.35 -11.09
C LYS A 72 9.46 9.80 -12.28
N ALA A 73 10.69 10.24 -12.02
CA ALA A 73 11.57 10.80 -13.05
C ALA A 73 12.07 9.75 -14.04
N CYS A 74 12.14 8.48 -13.63
CA CYS A 74 12.41 7.36 -14.52
C CYS A 74 11.13 6.56 -14.80
N PRO A 75 10.90 6.13 -16.05
CA PRO A 75 9.92 5.08 -16.31
C PRO A 75 10.29 3.83 -15.49
N PRO A 76 9.30 3.04 -15.02
CA PRO A 76 9.58 1.78 -14.35
C PRO A 76 10.51 0.95 -15.23
N ASP A 77 11.58 0.40 -14.65
CA ASP A 77 12.48 -0.50 -15.35
C ASP A 77 11.63 -1.58 -16.04
N PRO A 78 11.82 -1.86 -17.34
CA PRO A 78 11.10 -2.95 -18.01
C PRO A 78 11.31 -4.31 -17.32
N ASN A 79 12.38 -4.49 -16.53
CA ASN A 79 12.61 -5.70 -15.72
C ASN A 79 11.83 -5.70 -14.39
N LEU A 80 11.16 -4.60 -14.01
CA LEU A 80 10.25 -4.54 -12.87
C LEU A 80 8.89 -5.23 -13.16
N GLU A 81 8.72 -5.92 -14.29
CA GLU A 81 7.52 -6.71 -14.63
C GLU A 81 7.10 -7.72 -13.54
N LEU A 82 8.02 -8.12 -12.65
CA LEU A 82 7.72 -8.95 -11.47
C LEU A 82 7.14 -8.20 -10.25
N SER A 83 7.04 -6.87 -10.29
CA SER A 83 6.56 -6.06 -9.16
C SER A 83 5.05 -5.84 -9.15
N LEU A 84 4.28 -6.44 -10.06
CA LEU A 84 2.81 -6.33 -10.06
C LEU A 84 2.21 -6.84 -8.75
N PHE A 85 2.86 -7.82 -8.12
CA PHE A 85 2.43 -8.42 -6.87
C PHE A 85 3.56 -8.35 -5.84
N PRO A 86 3.82 -7.16 -5.26
CA PRO A 86 4.82 -7.07 -4.21
C PRO A 86 4.41 -7.97 -3.05
N ALA A 87 5.40 -8.54 -2.36
CA ALA A 87 5.16 -9.33 -1.16
C ALA A 87 4.82 -8.42 0.02
N LEU A 88 3.98 -8.92 0.93
CA LEU A 88 3.87 -8.33 2.26
C LEU A 88 5.21 -8.49 2.95
N ALA A 89 5.82 -7.39 3.36
CA ALA A 89 7.13 -7.40 3.99
C ALA A 89 7.15 -6.48 5.22
N PHE A 90 7.90 -6.90 6.23
CA PHE A 90 8.22 -6.08 7.39
C PHE A 90 9.72 -6.18 7.61
N ALA A 91 10.38 -5.03 7.65
CA ALA A 91 11.80 -4.92 7.91
C ALA A 91 12.02 -3.97 9.07
N ARG A 92 13.05 -4.25 9.86
CA ARG A 92 13.48 -3.45 11.00
C ARG A 92 14.92 -3.04 10.78
N GLY A 93 15.25 -1.82 11.18
CA GLY A 93 16.63 -1.35 11.12
C GLY A 93 17.53 -2.28 11.93
N SER A 94 18.74 -2.50 11.42
CA SER A 94 19.73 -3.36 12.09
C SER A 94 21.06 -2.68 12.36
N LEU A 95 21.17 -1.38 12.04
CA LEU A 95 22.37 -0.54 12.05
C LEU A 95 23.68 -1.34 12.14
N GLN A 96 24.14 -1.86 11.00
CA GLN A 96 25.45 -2.52 10.96
C GLN A 96 26.55 -1.47 10.75
N PRO A 97 27.53 -1.35 11.65
CA PRO A 97 28.65 -0.43 11.45
C PRO A 97 29.49 -0.86 10.24
N GLY A 98 29.71 0.05 9.29
CA GLY A 98 30.70 -0.12 8.22
C GLY A 98 30.21 -0.70 6.89
N THR A 99 28.90 -0.81 6.65
CA THR A 99 28.38 -1.10 5.31
C THR A 99 28.26 0.19 4.51
N ASP A 100 29.17 0.41 3.57
CA ASP A 100 29.02 1.42 2.50
C ASP A 100 27.87 0.96 1.59
N TYR A 101 26.64 1.31 1.96
CA TYR A 101 25.47 1.11 1.13
C TYR A 101 25.46 2.19 0.05
N ASP A 102 25.55 1.79 -1.22
CA ASP A 102 25.34 2.69 -2.35
C ASP A 102 23.83 2.79 -2.64
N PRO A 103 23.17 3.93 -2.32
CA PRO A 103 21.73 4.11 -2.52
C PRO A 103 21.32 4.16 -3.99
N TRP A 104 22.28 4.21 -4.93
CA TRP A 104 22.01 4.29 -6.36
C TRP A 104 22.02 2.93 -7.08
N ILE A 105 22.41 1.84 -6.40
CA ILE A 105 22.31 0.49 -6.95
C ILE A 105 20.86 0.01 -6.77
N ILE A 106 20.05 0.22 -7.80
CA ILE A 106 18.67 -0.28 -7.87
C ILE A 106 18.74 -1.79 -8.13
N THR A 107 18.77 -2.59 -7.07
CA THR A 107 18.48 -4.03 -7.15
C THR A 107 16.97 -4.28 -7.07
N ALA A 108 16.55 -5.55 -7.11
CA ALA A 108 15.15 -5.93 -7.00
C ALA A 108 14.47 -5.25 -5.77
N PRO A 109 13.15 -5.00 -5.81
CA PRO A 109 12.43 -4.24 -4.78
C PRO A 109 12.58 -4.80 -3.34
N ASP A 110 12.83 -6.10 -3.21
CA ASP A 110 13.10 -6.80 -1.95
C ASP A 110 14.54 -6.61 -1.44
N GLU A 111 15.52 -6.60 -2.34
CA GLU A 111 16.93 -6.37 -2.02
C GLU A 111 17.21 -4.91 -1.64
N THR A 112 16.61 -3.96 -2.37
CA THR A 112 16.74 -2.52 -2.06
C THR A 112 16.17 -2.18 -0.69
N MET A 113 15.05 -2.79 -0.31
CA MET A 113 14.40 -2.57 0.97
C MET A 113 15.23 -3.13 2.15
N THR A 114 15.80 -4.32 1.95
CA THR A 114 16.66 -4.97 2.95
C THR A 114 17.96 -4.18 3.11
N GLY A 115 18.56 -3.73 1.99
CA GLY A 115 19.72 -2.84 1.97
C GLY A 115 19.48 -1.52 2.70
N TRP A 116 18.36 -0.85 2.41
CA TRP A 116 17.99 0.41 3.08
C TRP A 116 17.83 0.27 4.58
N MET A 117 17.38 -0.89 5.08
CA MET A 117 17.20 -1.10 6.52
C MET A 117 18.49 -1.46 7.27
N HIS A 118 19.52 -1.95 6.58
CA HIS A 118 20.79 -2.27 7.24
C HIS A 118 21.52 -1.04 7.77
N ILE A 119 21.33 0.11 7.14
CA ILE A 119 21.92 1.40 7.56
C ILE A 119 21.02 2.20 8.50
N ARG A 120 19.87 1.66 8.92
CA ARG A 120 18.91 2.36 9.78
C ARG A 120 19.01 1.93 11.24
N PRO A 121 18.77 2.85 12.19
CA PRO A 121 18.71 2.54 13.61
C PRO A 121 17.71 1.41 13.95
N PRO A 122 17.94 0.61 15.01
CA PRO A 122 17.05 -0.51 15.37
C PRO A 122 15.60 -0.12 15.73
N GLU A 123 15.35 1.14 16.04
CA GLU A 123 14.01 1.68 16.29
C GLU A 123 13.23 2.00 15.00
N ASP A 124 13.92 2.07 13.86
CA ASP A 124 13.30 2.28 12.57
C ASP A 124 12.72 0.97 12.05
N TRP A 125 11.59 1.09 11.36
CA TRP A 125 10.93 -0.04 10.73
C TRP A 125 10.16 0.39 9.49
N LEU A 126 9.91 -0.58 8.63
CA LEU A 126 9.17 -0.43 7.38
C LEU A 126 8.21 -1.59 7.24
N LEU A 127 6.95 -1.25 7.02
CA LEU A 127 5.90 -2.17 6.63
C LEU A 127 5.50 -1.89 5.19
N VAL A 128 5.54 -2.90 4.34
CA VAL A 128 5.10 -2.82 2.95
C VAL A 128 3.81 -3.58 2.79
N LEU A 129 2.75 -2.87 2.42
CA LEU A 129 1.40 -3.37 2.22
C LEU A 129 1.06 -3.35 0.72
N PRO A 130 1.05 -4.52 0.06
CA PRO A 130 0.66 -4.60 -1.34
C PRO A 130 -0.80 -4.15 -1.57
N HIS A 131 -1.07 -3.45 -2.67
CA HIS A 131 -2.44 -3.00 -2.98
C HIS A 131 -3.42 -4.16 -3.15
N TRP A 132 -2.96 -5.31 -3.67
CA TRP A 132 -3.80 -6.50 -3.80
C TRP A 132 -4.32 -7.00 -2.44
N LEU A 133 -3.53 -6.85 -1.37
CA LEU A 133 -3.93 -7.24 -0.02
C LEU A 133 -5.01 -6.29 0.52
N ILE A 134 -4.87 -4.97 0.28
CA ILE A 134 -5.87 -3.96 0.62
C ILE A 134 -7.18 -4.25 -0.13
N LEU A 135 -7.08 -4.58 -1.43
CA LEU A 135 -8.23 -4.95 -2.24
C LEU A 135 -8.94 -6.19 -1.67
N LEU A 136 -8.22 -7.23 -1.27
CA LEU A 136 -8.81 -8.41 -0.64
C LEU A 136 -9.48 -8.10 0.70
N ALA A 137 -8.84 -7.29 1.53
CA ALA A 137 -9.38 -6.88 2.84
C ALA A 137 -10.73 -6.13 2.70
N VAL A 138 -10.92 -5.39 1.60
CA VAL A 138 -12.18 -4.71 1.29
C VAL A 138 -13.17 -5.63 0.57
N ALA A 139 -12.70 -6.37 -0.43
CA ALA A 139 -13.55 -7.20 -1.28
C ALA A 139 -14.19 -8.35 -0.50
N LEU A 140 -13.46 -9.03 0.39
CA LEU A 140 -13.97 -10.19 1.11
C LEU A 140 -15.18 -9.86 2.02
N PRO A 141 -15.13 -8.87 2.94
CA PRO A 141 -16.29 -8.49 3.73
C PRO A 141 -17.46 -8.02 2.86
N TRP A 142 -17.16 -7.28 1.78
CA TRP A 142 -18.19 -6.81 0.86
C TRP A 142 -18.90 -7.97 0.15
N PHE A 143 -18.16 -8.93 -0.40
CA PHE A 143 -18.72 -10.13 -1.02
C PHE A 143 -19.52 -10.97 -0.03
N LEU A 144 -19.01 -11.18 1.19
CA LEU A 144 -19.73 -11.90 2.25
C LEU A 144 -21.05 -11.22 2.61
N LEU A 145 -21.05 -9.88 2.70
CA LEU A 145 -22.26 -9.10 2.95
C LEU A 145 -23.26 -9.24 1.80
N LEU A 146 -22.81 -9.22 0.55
CA LEU A 146 -23.67 -9.45 -0.61
C LEU A 146 -24.27 -10.86 -0.60
N LEU A 147 -23.46 -11.88 -0.31
CA LEU A 147 -23.90 -13.27 -0.21
C LEU A 147 -24.92 -13.47 0.91
N TRP A 148 -24.66 -12.89 2.09
CA TRP A 148 -25.59 -12.92 3.22
C TRP A 148 -26.93 -12.28 2.85
N ARG A 149 -26.91 -11.12 2.19
CA ARG A 149 -28.14 -10.45 1.73
C ARG A 149 -28.87 -11.23 0.63
N ALA A 150 -28.15 -11.86 -0.28
CA ALA A 150 -28.74 -12.70 -1.32
C ALA A 150 -29.44 -13.93 -0.70
N ARG A 151 -28.82 -14.56 0.30
CA ARG A 151 -29.41 -15.66 1.06
C ARG A 151 -30.64 -15.24 1.85
N ALA A 152 -30.57 -14.12 2.57
CA ALA A 152 -31.73 -13.56 3.30
C ALA A 152 -32.90 -13.19 2.38
N ALA A 153 -32.62 -13.02 1.07
CA ALA A 153 -33.61 -12.76 0.05
C ALA A 153 -34.14 -14.03 -0.64
N LEU A 154 -33.87 -15.26 -0.18
CA LEU A 154 -34.52 -16.48 -0.69
C LEU A 154 -35.70 -16.85 0.22
N PRO A 155 -36.93 -17.03 -0.29
CA PRO A 155 -38.08 -17.46 0.50
C PRO A 155 -38.12 -18.99 0.51
N GLY A 156 -38.00 -19.62 1.68
CA GLY A 156 -38.21 -21.09 1.79
C GLY A 156 -37.18 -21.86 2.59
N ARG A 157 -36.78 -21.36 3.75
CA ARG A 157 -36.48 -22.19 4.92
C ARG A 157 -37.21 -21.60 6.11
#